data_AF-A0A352SFF7-F1
#
_entry.id   AF-A0A352SFF7-F1
#
_cell.length_a   1.000
_cell.length_b   1.000
_cell.length_c   1.000
_cell.angle_alpha   90.00
_cell.angle_beta   90.00
_cell.angle_gamma   90.00
#
_symmetry.space_group_name_H-M   'P 1'
#
loop_
_entity.id
_entity.type
_entity.pdbx_description
1 polymer ?
#
loop_
_entity_poly.entity_id
_entity_poly.type
_entity_poly.pdbx_seq_one_letter_code
_entity_poly.pdbx_strand_id
1 'polypeptide(L)'
;VTQIAQDYGMSAVRFNSVLRTAGIQRKVGDQWILYADFHGKGYVRTKTNDYVKHDGSTGTKPLTVWTQKGRMFLYNKLKEIGIEPIEEESA
;
A
#
# COMPACT_ATOMS: atom_id res chain seq x y z
N VAL A 1 1.79 -3.24 -2.65
CA VAL A 1 0.67 -2.35 -3.07
C VAL A 1 0.20 -2.65 -4.48
N THR A 2 1.09 -3.05 -5.40
CA THR A 2 0.78 -3.33 -6.81
C THR A 2 -0.42 -4.26 -7.03
N GLN A 3 -0.48 -5.40 -6.36
CA GLN A 3 -1.63 -6.33 -6.47
C GLN A 3 -2.94 -5.66 -6.05
N ILE A 4 -2.95 -5.01 -4.87
CA ILE A 4 -4.15 -4.29 -4.40
C ILE A 4 -4.55 -3.18 -5.39
N ALA A 5 -3.60 -2.46 -5.97
CA ALA A 5 -3.92 -1.42 -6.95
C ALA A 5 -4.61 -2.00 -8.21
N GLN A 6 -4.21 -3.20 -8.65
CA GLN A 6 -4.84 -3.90 -9.77
C GLN A 6 -6.29 -4.27 -9.45
N ASP A 7 -6.60 -4.69 -8.23
CA ASP A 7 -7.98 -4.96 -7.80
C ASP A 7 -8.90 -3.75 -7.95
N TYR A 8 -8.36 -2.52 -8.00
CA TYR A 8 -9.11 -1.27 -8.19
C TYR A 8 -8.96 -0.70 -9.60
N GLY A 9 -8.36 -1.44 -10.53
CA GLY A 9 -8.11 -0.96 -11.90
C GLY A 9 -7.13 0.23 -11.95
N MET A 10 -6.23 0.36 -10.97
CA MET A 10 -5.31 1.49 -10.84
C MET A 10 -3.85 1.05 -10.96
N SER A 11 -3.01 1.94 -11.47
CA SER A 11 -1.56 1.80 -11.30
C SER A 11 -1.18 1.94 -9.83
N ALA A 12 -0.07 1.32 -9.42
CA ALA A 12 0.44 1.46 -8.05
C ALA A 12 0.68 2.92 -7.65
N VAL A 13 1.10 3.77 -8.60
CA VAL A 13 1.29 5.21 -8.39
C VAL A 13 -0.03 5.91 -8.09
N ARG A 14 -1.05 5.68 -8.93
CA ARG A 14 -2.40 6.26 -8.74
C ARG A 14 -3.02 5.80 -7.43
N PHE A 15 -2.96 4.50 -7.14
CA PHE A 15 -3.52 3.95 -5.91
C PHE A 15 -2.82 4.52 -4.67
N ASN A 16 -1.49 4.65 -4.66
CA ASN A 16 -0.78 5.30 -3.55
C ASN A 16 -1.21 6.76 -3.35
N SER A 17 -1.50 7.49 -4.44
CA SER A 17 -2.04 8.85 -4.37
C SER A 17 -3.43 8.88 -3.74
N VAL A 18 -4.32 7.95 -4.11
CA VAL A 18 -5.65 7.81 -3.50
C VAL A 18 -5.52 7.57 -2.01
N LEU A 19 -4.69 6.61 -1.58
CA LEU A 19 -4.48 6.33 -0.16
C LEU A 19 -3.88 7.51 0.61
N ARG A 20 -3.07 8.36 -0.06
CA ARG A 20 -2.55 9.59 0.54
C ARG A 20 -3.64 10.63 0.73
N THR A 21 -4.46 10.86 -0.29
CA THR A 21 -5.59 11.81 -0.25
C THR A 21 -6.63 11.37 0.77
N ALA A 22 -6.88 10.07 0.90
CA ALA A 22 -7.75 9.48 1.91
C ALA A 22 -7.17 9.51 3.34
N GLY A 23 -5.97 10.08 3.55
CA GLY A 23 -5.36 10.19 4.88
C GLY A 23 -4.93 8.84 5.47
N ILE A 24 -4.69 7.82 4.65
CA ILE A 24 -4.34 6.45 5.10
C ILE A 24 -2.82 6.28 5.23
N GLN A 25 -2.08 6.76 4.23
CA GLN A 25 -0.62 6.65 4.19
C GLN A 25 0.05 7.94 3.70
N ARG A 26 1.34 8.08 3.97
CA ARG A 26 2.19 9.15 3.44
C ARG A 26 3.54 8.60 2.99
N LYS A 27 4.22 9.35 2.12
CA LYS A 27 5.57 9.00 1.68
C LYS A 27 6.60 9.66 2.60
N VAL A 28 7.55 8.88 3.12
CA VAL A 28 8.71 9.33 3.90
C VAL A 28 9.96 8.70 3.31
N GLY A 29 10.88 9.53 2.80
CA GLY A 29 11.96 9.06 1.95
C GLY A 29 11.39 8.29 0.75
N ASP A 30 11.86 7.05 0.58
CA ASP A 30 11.39 6.14 -0.47
C ASP A 30 10.32 5.14 -0.02
N GLN A 31 9.77 5.28 1.19
CA GLN A 31 8.82 4.35 1.77
C GLN A 31 7.45 4.98 1.99
N TRP A 32 6.40 4.21 1.69
CA TRP A 32 5.03 4.54 2.07
C TRP A 32 4.75 4.01 3.47
N ILE A 33 4.40 4.88 4.41
CA ILE A 33 4.10 4.52 5.80
C ILE A 33 2.70 5.00 6.17
N LEU A 34 2.08 4.36 7.16
CA LEU A 34 0.74 4.74 7.61
C LEU A 34 0.77 6.08 8.37
N TYR A 35 -0.38 6.76 8.43
CA TYR A 35 -0.57 7.81 9.44
C TYR A 35 -0.63 7.22 10.85
N ALA A 36 -0.34 8.06 11.85
CA ALA A 36 -0.23 7.65 13.26
C ALA A 36 -1.47 6.89 13.74
N ASP A 37 -2.66 7.33 13.33
CA ASP A 37 -3.95 6.72 13.67
C ASP A 37 -4.09 5.25 13.25
N PHE A 38 -3.28 4.79 12.30
CA PHE A 38 -3.31 3.43 11.76
C PHE A 38 -2.06 2.60 12.12
N HIS A 39 -1.08 3.19 12.82
CA HIS A 39 0.10 2.47 13.30
C HIS A 39 -0.26 1.40 14.33
N GLY A 40 0.52 0.32 14.38
CA GLY A 40 0.36 -0.77 15.36
C GLY A 40 -0.88 -1.66 15.17
N LYS A 41 -1.80 -1.33 14.25
CA LYS A 41 -3.04 -2.09 14.02
C LYS A 41 -2.86 -3.36 13.19
N GLY A 42 -1.64 -3.66 12.74
CA GLY A 42 -1.33 -4.86 11.95
C GLY A 42 -1.77 -4.79 10.47
N TYR A 43 -2.06 -3.60 9.95
CA TYR A 43 -2.46 -3.40 8.54
C TYR A 43 -1.30 -3.53 7.55
N VAL A 44 -0.09 -3.25 8.01
CA VAL A 44 1.13 -3.38 7.20
C VAL A 44 2.19 -4.13 7.99
N ARG A 45 3.17 -4.70 7.27
CA ARG A 45 4.42 -5.22 7.81
C ARG A 45 5.59 -4.68 6.97
N THR A 46 6.77 -4.66 7.58
CA THR A 46 8.00 -4.32 6.86
C THR A 46 8.59 -5.58 6.24
N LYS A 47 8.99 -5.51 4.97
CA LYS A 47 9.76 -6.53 4.28
C LYS A 47 11.06 -5.92 3.79
N THR A 48 12.19 -6.55 4.06
CA THR A 48 13.47 -6.14 3.48
C THR A 48 13.50 -6.53 2.00
N ASN A 49 13.87 -5.58 1.14
CA ASN A 49 14.01 -5.78 -0.28
C ASN A 49 15.42 -5.43 -0.72
N ASP A 50 16.06 -6.36 -1.41
CA ASP A 50 17.41 -6.18 -1.94
C ASP A 50 17.35 -5.46 -3.30
N TYR A 51 18.36 -4.65 -3.60
CA TYR A 51 18.52 -3.99 -4.88
C TYR A 51 19.99 -3.88 -5.25
N VAL A 52 20.28 -3.89 -6.55
CA VAL A 52 21.65 -3.75 -7.07
C VAL A 52 21.97 -2.26 -7.19
N LYS A 53 23.12 -1.86 -6.65
CA LYS A 53 23.65 -0.49 -6.77
C LYS A 53 24.44 -0.33 -8.07
N HIS A 54 24.73 0.93 -8.42
CA HIS A 54 25.51 1.25 -9.63
C HIS A 54 26.92 0.62 -9.64
N ASP A 55 27.52 0.40 -8.47
CA ASP A 55 28.84 -0.24 -8.32
C ASP A 55 28.79 -1.78 -8.36
N GLY A 56 27.61 -2.37 -8.60
CA GLY A 56 27.39 -3.81 -8.62
C GLY A 56 27.19 -4.46 -7.24
N SER A 57 27.31 -3.71 -6.14
CA SER A 57 27.05 -4.22 -4.80
C SER A 57 25.54 -4.32 -4.50
N THR A 58 25.16 -5.21 -3.58
CA THR A 58 23.78 -5.33 -3.10
C THR A 58 23.51 -4.33 -1.97
N GLY A 59 22.51 -3.48 -2.13
CA GLY A 59 21.90 -2.72 -1.06
C GLY A 59 20.61 -3.36 -0.57
N THR A 60 20.17 -3.02 0.64
CA THR A 60 18.87 -3.41 1.18
C THR A 60 18.05 -2.18 1.51
N LYS A 61 16.73 -2.27 1.34
CA LYS A 61 15.79 -1.23 1.76
C LYS A 61 14.52 -1.82 2.36
N PRO A 62 13.95 -1.20 3.40
CA PRO A 62 12.65 -1.62 3.90
C PRO A 62 11.55 -1.27 2.89
N LEU A 63 10.60 -2.18 2.74
CA LEU A 63 9.37 -2.01 1.97
C LEU A 63 8.18 -2.23 2.89
N THR A 64 7.19 -1.34 2.80
CA THR A 64 5.89 -1.56 3.44
C THR A 64 5.04 -2.46 2.58
N VAL A 65 4.59 -3.59 3.15
CA VAL A 65 3.66 -4.51 2.48
C VAL A 65 2.38 -4.64 3.29
N TRP A 66 1.25 -4.56 2.59
CA TRP A 66 -0.08 -4.69 3.16
C TRP A 66 -0.33 -6.14 3.59
N THR A 67 -0.91 -6.33 4.78
CA THR A 67 -1.38 -7.63 5.25
C THR A 67 -2.79 -7.91 4.71
N GLN A 68 -3.31 -9.13 4.88
CA GLN A 68 -4.73 -9.41 4.58
C GLN A 68 -5.66 -8.51 5.39
N LYS A 69 -5.38 -8.32 6.69
CA LYS A 69 -6.09 -7.37 7.56
C LYS A 69 -6.03 -5.94 7.01
N GLY A 70 -4.88 -5.55 6.47
CA GLY A 70 -4.71 -4.26 5.80
C GLY A 70 -5.56 -4.12 4.54
N ARG A 71 -5.66 -5.15 3.70
CA ARG A 71 -6.52 -5.15 2.50
C ARG A 71 -8.00 -4.99 2.87
N MET A 72 -8.47 -5.69 3.90
CA MET A 72 -9.84 -5.52 4.45
C MET A 72 -10.08 -4.08 4.96
N PHE A 73 -9.11 -3.51 5.68
CA PHE A 73 -9.18 -2.13 6.13
C PHE A 73 -9.27 -1.14 4.96
N LEU A 74 -8.46 -1.33 3.92
CA LEU A 74 -8.52 -0.52 2.71
C LEU A 74 -9.87 -0.61 2.02
N TYR A 75 -10.41 -1.83 1.85
CA TYR A 75 -11.74 -2.02 1.26
C TYR A 75 -12.81 -1.22 2.00
N ASN A 76 -12.91 -1.37 3.33
CA ASN A 76 -13.91 -0.66 4.11
C ASN A 76 -13.75 0.86 4.00
N LYS A 77 -12.51 1.38 4.13
CA LYS A 77 -12.25 2.82 4.08
C LYS A 77 -12.45 3.44 2.70
N LEU A 78 -12.11 2.72 1.64
CA LEU A 78 -12.28 3.20 0.28
C LEU A 78 -13.76 3.15 -0.15
N LYS A 79 -14.49 2.12 0.29
CA LYS A 79 -15.94 2.02 0.06
C LYS A 79 -16.71 3.17 0.73
N GLU A 80 -16.32 3.60 1.93
CA GLU A 80 -16.90 4.78 2.61
C GLU A 80 -16.79 6.08 1.77
N ILE A 81 -15.80 6.17 0.87
CA ILE A 81 -15.57 7.33 0.00
C ILE A 81 -15.92 7.05 -1.48
N GLY A 82 -16.68 5.98 -1.75
CA GLY A 82 -17.18 5.63 -3.08
C GLY A 82 -16.11 5.09 -4.05
N ILE A 83 -15.01 4.54 -3.53
CA ILE A 83 -13.97 3.90 -4.33
C ILE A 83 -14.06 2.38 -4.10
N GLU A 84 -14.47 1.65 -5.13
CA GLU A 84 -14.68 0.20 -5.06
C GLU A 84 -13.69 -0.55 -5.96
N PRO A 85 -13.36 -1.81 -5.62
CA PRO A 85 -12.62 -2.70 -6.52
C PRO A 85 -13.35 -2.91 -7.85
N ILE A 86 -12.60 -3.14 -8.93
CA ILE A 86 -13.16 -3.50 -10.24
C ILE A 86 -13.73 -4.93 -10.27
N GLU A 87 -13.28 -5.81 -9.37
CA GLU A 87 -13.80 -7.18 -9.23
C GLU A 87 -14.89 -7.23 -8.14
N GLU A 88 -16.01 -6.53 -8.35
CA GLU A 88 -17.25 -6.77 -7.58
C GLU A 88 -18.21 -7.71 -8.36
N GLU A 89 -17.67 -8.73 -9.04
CA GLU A 89 -18.41 -9.87 -9.59
C GLU A 89 -17.71 -11.17 -9.21
N SER A 90 -17.89 -11.65 -7.97
CA SER A 90 -17.77 -13.06 -7.55
C SER A 90 -18.02 -13.19 -6.04
N ALA A 91 -19.29 -13.13 -5.64
CA ALA A 91 -19.82 -13.85 -4.47
C ALA A 91 -21.35 -13.95 -4.59
#